data_AF-A0A2L2Z1V1-F1
#
_entry.id   AF-A0A2L2Z1V1-F1
#
_cell.length_a   1.000
_cell.length_b   1.000
_cell.length_c   1.000
_cell.angle_alpha   90.00
_cell.angle_beta   90.00
_cell.angle_gamma   90.00
#
_symmetry.space_group_name_H-M   'P 1'
#
loop_
_entity.id
_entity.type
_entity.pdbx_description
1 polymer ?
#
loop_
_entity_poly.entity_id
_entity_poly.type
_entity_poly.pdbx_seq_one_letter_code
_entity_poly.pdbx_strand_id
1 'polypeptide(L)' 'EREISILRSDTGESWREHTLEASEEAVQEVLNESFEGEELSALEDLNTNRITRILTTDSPQALIQYF' A
#
# COMPACT_ATOMS: atom_id res chain seq x y z
N GLU A 1 -18.55 10.57 6.15
CA GLU A 1 -17.87 9.41 5.54
C GLU A 1 -17.10 8.62 6.62
N ARG A 2 -16.60 7.41 6.34
CA ARG A 2 -15.65 6.69 7.23
C ARG A 2 -14.25 6.87 6.65
N GLU A 3 -13.32 7.36 7.45
CA GLU A 3 -11.91 7.48 7.06
C GLU A 3 -11.22 6.14 7.29
N ILE A 4 -10.40 5.70 6.34
CA ILE A 4 -9.60 4.47 6.46
C ILE A 4 -8.19 4.87 6.88
N SER A 5 -7.73 4.32 8.00
CA SER A 5 -6.33 4.47 8.44
C SER A 5 -5.62 3.12 8.38
N ILE A 6 -4.35 3.14 7.96
CA ILE A 6 -3.48 1.95 7.98
C ILE A 6 -2.62 2.01 9.23
N LEU A 7 -2.68 0.96 10.04
CA LEU A 7 -1.83 0.80 11.22
C LEU A 7 -0.79 -0.29 10.97
N ARG A 8 0.40 -0.06 11.51
CA ARG A 8 1.59 -0.90 11.38
C ARG A 8 2.13 -1.26 12.75
N SER A 9 2.64 -2.49 12.88
CA SER A 9 3.44 -2.92 14.01
C SER A 9 4.76 -3.54 13.53
N ASP A 10 5.87 -3.11 14.14
CA ASP A 10 7.20 -3.65 13.82
C ASP A 10 7.66 -4.71 14.82
N THR A 11 7.05 -4.79 16.01
CA THR A 11 7.37 -5.77 17.06
C THR A 11 6.18 -6.64 17.48
N GLY A 12 4.97 -6.36 16.97
CA GLY A 12 3.73 -7.04 17.34
C GLY A 12 3.14 -6.58 18.68
N GLU A 13 3.79 -5.67 19.39
CA GLU A 13 3.36 -5.21 20.73
C GLU A 13 2.64 -3.87 20.71
N SER A 14 2.99 -3.01 19.76
CA SER A 14 2.44 -1.66 19.63
C SER A 14 2.07 -1.33 18.19
N TRP A 15 1.10 -0.44 18.02
CA TRP A 15 0.63 0.02 16.72
C TRP A 15 0.96 1.49 16.53
N ARG A 16 1.42 1.82 15.32
CA ARG A 16 1.61 3.20 14.85
C ARG A 16 0.94 3.38 13.50
N GLU A 17 0.64 4.61 13.14
CA GLU A 17 0.11 4.90 11.81
C GLU A 17 1.18 4.66 10.74
N HIS A 18 0.78 4.04 9.63
CA HIS A 18 1.62 3.89 8.46
C HIS A 18 1.51 5.15 7.60
N THR A 19 2.57 5.94 7.59
CA THR A 19 2.57 7.29 7.01
C THR A 19 3.05 7.37 5.57
N LEU A 20 3.53 6.27 4.98
CA LEU A 20 4.00 6.29 3.60
C LEU A 20 2.79 6.30 2.66
N GLU A 21 2.63 7.42 1.95
CA GLU A 21 1.52 7.63 1.04
C GLU A 21 1.69 6.80 -0.24
N ALA A 22 0.64 6.06 -0.60
CA ALA A 22 0.57 5.32 -1.86
C ALA A 22 -0.07 6.19 -2.95
N SER A 23 0.53 7.33 -3.25
CA SER A 23 0.08 8.21 -4.35
C SER A 23 0.18 7.47 -5.69
N GLU A 24 -0.60 7.89 -6.69
CA GLU A 24 -0.55 7.22 -8.00
C GLU A 24 0.83 7.31 -8.64
N GLU A 25 1.51 8.44 -8.46
CA GLU A 25 2.87 8.65 -8.94
C GLU A 25 3.85 7.70 -8.26
N ALA A 26 3.84 7.63 -6.92
CA ALA A 26 4.73 6.76 -6.16
C ALA A 26 4.50 5.28 -6.47
N VAL A 27 3.24 4.87 -6.64
CA VAL A 27 2.90 3.51 -7.06
C VAL A 27 3.44 3.25 -8.47
N GLN A 28 3.21 4.16 -9.42
CA GLN A 28 3.65 3.98 -10.80
C GLN A 28 5.18 3.91 -10.91
N GLU A 29 5.91 4.72 -10.15
CA GLU A 29 7.37 4.67 -10.09
C GLU A 29 7.86 3.28 -9.64
N VAL A 30 7.36 2.77 -8.51
CA VAL A 30 7.73 1.45 -7.98
C VAL A 30 7.38 0.32 -8.95
N LEU A 31 6.20 0.40 -9.58
CA LEU A 31 5.75 -0.60 -10.54
C LEU A 31 6.60 -0.60 -11.82
N ASN A 32 6.92 0.58 -12.38
CA ASN A 32 7.75 0.70 -13.57
C ASN A 32 9.19 0.21 -13.37
N GLU A 33 9.71 0.26 -12.14
CA GLU A 33 11.03 -0.30 -11.80
C GLU A 33 11.01 -1.83 -11.66
N SER A 34 9.85 -2.43 -11.42
CA SER A 34 9.71 -3.83 -11.03
C SER A 34 9.06 -4.73 -12.09
N PHE A 35 8.20 -4.19 -12.96
CA PHE A 35 7.38 -4.94 -13.91
C PHE A 35 7.42 -4.33 -15.31
N GLU A 36 7.17 -5.14 -16.35
CA GLU A 36 7.20 -4.71 -17.75
C GLU A 36 5.87 -5.00 -18.48
N GLY A 37 5.47 -4.11 -19.40
CA GLY A 37 4.44 -4.36 -20.41
C GLY A 37 3.10 -4.88 -19.88
N GLU A 38 2.80 -6.16 -20.16
CA GLU A 38 1.51 -6.80 -19.86
C GLU A 38 1.25 -6.91 -18.35
N GLU A 39 2.28 -7.10 -17.52
CA GLU A 39 2.14 -7.18 -16.06
C GLU A 39 1.68 -5.85 -15.46
N LEU A 40 2.17 -4.72 -15.98
CA LEU A 40 1.72 -3.39 -15.57
C LEU A 40 0.23 -3.20 -15.88
N SER A 41 -0.22 -3.58 -17.07
CA SER A 41 -1.63 -3.42 -17.47
C SER A 41 -2.60 -4.22 -16.58
N ALA A 42 -2.20 -5.41 -16.13
CA ALA A 42 -3.01 -6.20 -15.21
C ALA A 42 -3.09 -5.58 -13.80
N LEU A 43 -2.06 -4.83 -13.38
CA LEU A 43 -2.04 -4.12 -12.10
C LEU A 43 -2.86 -2.82 -12.14
N GLU A 44 -2.93 -2.15 -13.29
CA GLU A 44 -3.82 -1.00 -13.50
C GLU A 44 -5.29 -1.39 -13.30
N ASP A 45 -5.70 -2.58 -13.74
CA ASP A 45 -7.06 -3.12 -13.52
C ASP A 45 -7.41 -3.32 -12.04
N LEU A 46 -6.41 -3.45 -11.16
CA LEU A 46 -6.61 -3.56 -9.71
C LEU A 46 -6.84 -2.19 -9.04
N ASN A 47 -6.70 -1.08 -9.77
CA ASN A 47 -6.96 0.26 -9.25
C ASN A 47 -8.47 0.52 -9.12
N THR A 48 -9.07 -0.05 -8.06
CA THR A 48 -10.50 0.06 -7.77
C THR A 48 -10.74 0.53 -6.35
N ASN A 49 -11.89 1.17 -6.09
CA ASN A 49 -12.28 1.64 -4.75
C ASN A 49 -12.42 0.53 -3.68
N ARG A 50 -12.25 -0.74 -4.07
CA ARG A 50 -12.35 -1.91 -3.17
C ARG A 50 -10.98 -2.44 -2.75
N ILE A 51 -9.91 -1.88 -3.29
CA ILE A 51 -8.53 -2.28 -3.02
C ILE A 51 -7.81 -1.09 -2.38
N THR A 52 -7.26 -1.29 -1.19
CA THR A 52 -6.38 -0.32 -0.54
C THR A 52 -4.94 -0.68 -0.87
N ARG A 53 -4.22 0.21 -1.55
CA ARG A 53 -2.81 0.06 -1.87
C ARG A 53 -1.96 0.54 -0.69
N ILE A 54 -0.97 -0.26 -0.28
CA ILE A 54 -0.03 0.08 0.81
C ILE A 54 1.37 -0.01 0.22
N LEU A 55 2.11 1.10 0.22
CA LEU A 55 3.54 1.10 -0.09
C LEU A 55 4.34 1.01 1.21
N THR A 56 5.42 0.23 1.22
CA THR A 56 6.34 0.13 2.35
C THR A 56 7.76 -0.09 1.84
N THR A 57 8.75 0.51 2.50
CA THR A 57 10.17 0.36 2.16
C THR A 57 10.90 -0.65 3.04
N ASP A 58 10.23 -1.11 4.10
CA ASP A 58 10.73 -2.08 5.06
C ASP A 58 9.62 -3.12 5.37
N SER A 59 9.98 -4.24 6.01
CA SER A 59 9.04 -5.34 6.28
C SER A 59 8.46 -5.24 7.69
N PRO A 60 7.17 -4.86 7.84
CA PRO A 60 6.52 -4.83 9.15
C PRO A 60 6.24 -6.25 9.64
N GLN A 61 6.11 -6.40 10.97
CA GLN A 61 5.57 -7.63 11.53
C GLN A 61 4.08 -7.79 11.25
N ALA A 62 3.32 -6.68 11.27
CA ALA A 62 1.90 -6.68 10.94
C ALA A 62 1.42 -5.35 10.35
N LEU A 63 0.45 -5.42 9.45
CA LEU A 63 -0.33 -4.31 8.92
C LEU A 63 -1.82 -4.61 9.10
N ILE A 64 -2.60 -3.61 9.51
CA ILE A 64 -4.05 -3.70 9.61
C ILE A 64 -4.72 -2.45 9.05
N GLN A 65 -5.94 -2.64 8.58
CA GLN A 65 -6.84 -1.56 8.22
C GLN A 65 -7.78 -1.27 9.40
N TYR A 66 -7.94 0.01 9.75
CA TYR A 66 -8.81 0.48 10.82
C TYR A 66 -9.86 1.47 10.27
N PHE A 67 -11.07 1.43 10.84
CA PHE A 67 -12.26 2.20 10.43
C PHE A 67 -12.83 3.03 11.59
#